data_AF-A0A8T6Q5X7-F1
#
_entry.id   AF-A0A8T6Q5X7-F1
#
_cell.length_a   1.000
_cell.length_b   1.000
_cell.length_c   1.000
_cell.angle_alpha   90.00
_cell.angle_beta   90.00
_cell.angle_gamma   90.00
#
_symmetry.space_group_name_H-M   'P 1'
#
loop_
_entity.id
_entity.type
_entity.pdbx_description
1 polymer ?
#
loop_
_entity_poly.entity_id
_entity_poly.type
_entity_poly.pdbx_seq_one_letter_code
_entity_poly.pdbx_strand_id
1 'polypeptide(L)'
;IYYGSEIGIDGFKSMTLENNRKCMIWDENKQDLELRQFIRWLIRLRKKHPQWCEASIQWKDVEHPTVIAYQRDNITFFLNNSEDTANFIYDGRSMEISGFSYEIEGLPAADLYDF
;
A
#
# COMPACT_ATOMS: atom_id res chain seq x y z
N ILE A 1 5.98 10.98 2.06
CA ILE A 1 5.30 10.99 3.37
C ILE A 1 5.26 12.43 3.83
N TYR A 2 4.07 12.98 4.03
CA TYR A 2 3.89 14.31 4.63
C TYR A 2 3.83 14.12 6.15
N TYR A 3 4.45 14.98 6.96
CA TYR A 3 4.60 14.71 8.40
C TYR A 3 3.24 14.45 9.05
N GLY A 4 3.14 13.40 9.87
CA GLY A 4 1.88 13.01 10.51
C GLY A 4 1.01 12.07 9.68
N SER A 5 1.20 11.99 8.36
CA SER A 5 0.41 11.05 7.51
C SER A 5 0.67 9.59 7.88
N GLU A 6 1.89 9.27 8.31
CA GLU A 6 2.31 7.94 8.75
C GLU A 6 1.71 7.50 10.09
N ILE A 7 1.09 8.42 10.83
CA ILE A 7 0.40 8.15 12.10
C ILE A 7 -1.09 8.53 12.04
N GLY A 8 -1.62 8.74 10.84
CA GLY A 8 -3.05 9.00 10.63
C GLY A 8 -3.52 10.40 10.99
N ILE A 9 -2.65 11.42 10.98
CA ILE A 9 -3.10 12.81 11.17
C ILE A 9 -3.99 13.20 9.98
N ASP A 10 -5.28 13.39 10.26
CA ASP A 10 -6.23 13.93 9.30
C ASP A 10 -5.98 15.43 9.04
N GLY A 11 -6.57 15.94 7.96
CA GLY A 11 -6.52 17.35 7.66
C GLY A 11 -7.34 17.70 6.44
N PHE A 12 -7.82 18.94 6.41
CA PHE A 12 -8.55 19.49 5.28
C PHE A 12 -8.10 20.92 5.02
N LYS A 13 -8.04 21.31 3.74
CA LYS A 13 -7.74 22.68 3.33
C LYS A 13 -8.92 23.23 2.52
N SER A 14 -9.43 24.38 2.91
CA SER A 14 -10.41 25.16 2.16
C SER A 14 -9.94 26.61 1.99
N MET A 15 -10.76 27.47 1.39
CA MET A 15 -10.47 28.91 1.30
C MET A 15 -10.35 29.58 2.66
N THR A 16 -11.00 29.05 3.70
CA THR A 16 -11.09 29.65 5.04
C THR A 16 -10.52 28.77 6.14
N LEU A 17 -10.06 27.56 5.84
CA LEU A 17 -9.59 26.57 6.81
C LEU A 17 -8.26 25.95 6.38
N GLU A 18 -7.27 25.96 7.28
CA GLU A 18 -5.95 25.36 7.04
C GLU A 18 -5.64 24.24 8.07
N ASN A 19 -6.49 23.21 8.09
CA ASN A 19 -6.36 22.08 9.01
C ASN A 19 -5.41 20.99 8.50
N ASN A 20 -4.77 21.14 7.34
CA ASN A 20 -3.76 20.22 6.81
C ASN A 20 -2.33 20.52 7.34
N ARG A 21 -2.19 21.44 8.30
CA ARG A 21 -0.92 21.85 8.93
C ARG A 21 -0.98 21.74 10.46
N LYS A 22 -1.72 20.75 10.98
CA LYS A 22 -1.82 20.50 12.42
C LYS A 22 -0.44 20.24 13.02
N CYS A 23 -0.30 20.51 14.33
CA CYS A 23 0.91 20.12 15.06
C CYS A 23 1.05 18.59 15.06
N MET A 24 2.29 18.11 15.01
CA MET A 24 2.60 16.69 15.17
C MET A 24 2.13 16.20 16.54
N ILE A 25 1.48 15.03 16.56
CA ILE A 25 1.07 14.35 17.78
C ILE A 25 2.24 13.49 18.25
N TRP A 26 2.92 13.89 19.32
CA TRP A 26 4.07 13.15 19.87
C TRP A 26 3.70 12.08 20.91
N ASP A 27 2.50 12.17 21.48
CA ASP A 27 1.95 11.13 22.37
C ASP A 27 1.57 9.90 21.54
N GLU A 28 2.36 8.83 21.65
CA GLU A 28 2.17 7.60 20.87
C GLU A 28 0.81 6.94 21.08
N ASN A 29 0.16 7.15 22.23
CA ASN A 29 -1.17 6.61 22.51
C ASN A 29 -2.28 7.28 21.67
N LYS A 30 -1.95 8.38 20.97
CA LYS A 30 -2.85 9.12 20.08
C LYS A 30 -2.48 8.96 18.60
N GLN A 31 -1.59 8.01 18.29
CA GLN A 31 -1.14 7.72 16.93
C GLN A 31 -1.79 6.43 16.43
N ASP A 32 -2.02 6.33 15.13
CA ASP A 32 -2.31 5.05 14.49
C ASP A 32 -1.01 4.23 14.35
N LEU A 33 -0.78 3.34 15.32
CA LEU A 33 0.44 2.53 15.39
C LEU A 33 0.47 1.40 14.35
N GLU A 34 -0.68 0.97 13.85
CA GLU A 34 -0.79 -0.05 12.80
C GLU A 34 -0.39 0.57 11.46
N LEU A 35 -0.94 1.72 11.11
CA LEU A 35 -0.54 2.48 9.93
C LEU A 35 0.95 2.84 9.97
N ARG A 36 1.45 3.26 11.15
CA ARG A 36 2.88 3.56 11.34
C ARG A 36 3.77 2.35 11.06
N GLN A 37 3.38 1.17 11.54
CA GLN A 37 4.10 -0.07 11.27
C GLN A 37 4.02 -0.46 9.80
N PHE A 38 2.85 -0.36 9.19
CA PHE A 38 2.63 -0.64 7.78
C PHE A 38 3.50 0.24 6.86
N ILE A 39 3.51 1.57 7.09
CA ILE A 39 4.38 2.49 6.32
C ILE A 39 5.86 2.16 6.51
N ARG A 40 6.29 1.80 7.73
CA ARG A 40 7.68 1.38 7.99
C ARG A 40 8.04 0.10 7.25
N TRP A 41 7.13 -0.88 7.23
CA TRP A 41 7.30 -2.12 6.47
C TRP A 41 7.45 -1.84 4.97
N LEU A 42 6.59 -1.00 4.37
CA LEU A 42 6.72 -0.58 2.97
C LEU A 42 8.07 0.11 2.67
N ILE A 43 8.55 0.96 3.58
CA ILE A 43 9.88 1.60 3.44
C ILE A 43 11.00 0.55 3.46
N ARG A 44 10.94 -0.45 4.37
CA ARG A 44 11.93 -1.52 4.44
C ARG A 44 11.95 -2.34 3.16
N LEU A 45 10.78 -2.75 2.67
CA LEU A 45 10.66 -3.48 1.40
C LEU A 45 11.29 -2.70 0.25
N ARG A 46 10.94 -1.42 0.09
CA ARG A 46 11.50 -0.58 -0.98
C ARG A 46 13.02 -0.44 -0.89
N LYS A 47 13.60 -0.42 0.31
CA LYS A 47 15.06 -0.38 0.51
C LYS A 47 15.74 -1.72 0.19
N LYS A 48 15.11 -2.84 0.53
CA LYS A 48 15.61 -4.19 0.26
C LYS A 48 15.54 -4.57 -1.22
N HIS A 49 14.59 -3.98 -1.96
CA HIS A 49 14.35 -4.24 -3.38
C HIS A 49 14.63 -3.00 -4.25
N PRO A 50 15.90 -2.63 -4.51
CA PRO A 50 16.26 -1.45 -5.31
C PRO A 50 15.61 -1.42 -6.71
N GLN A 51 15.36 -2.58 -7.32
CA GLN A 51 14.71 -2.71 -8.63
C GLN A 51 13.29 -2.10 -8.65
N TRP A 52 12.63 -2.00 -7.49
CA TRP A 52 11.33 -1.33 -7.37
C TRP A 52 11.43 0.20 -7.45
N CYS A 53 12.64 0.76 -7.46
CA CYS A 53 12.91 2.18 -7.62
C CYS A 53 13.20 2.56 -9.07
N GLU A 54 13.26 1.61 -9.99
CA GLU A 54 13.44 1.88 -11.42
C GLU A 54 12.26 2.68 -11.98
N ALA A 55 12.50 3.40 -13.09
CA ALA A 55 11.46 4.21 -13.73
C ALA A 55 10.38 3.35 -14.42
N SER A 56 10.74 2.13 -14.86
CA SER A 56 9.85 1.24 -15.60
C SER A 56 8.90 0.46 -14.70
N ILE A 57 7.61 0.52 -15.01
CA ILE A 57 6.55 -0.29 -14.40
C ILE A 57 5.96 -1.16 -15.52
N GLN A 58 5.81 -2.45 -15.25
CA GLN A 58 5.06 -3.34 -16.14
C GLN A 58 3.64 -3.48 -15.62
N TRP A 59 2.67 -2.87 -16.27
CA TRP A 59 1.26 -3.08 -15.95
C TRP A 59 0.82 -4.47 -16.37
N LYS A 60 -0.03 -5.10 -15.56
CA LYS A 60 -0.61 -6.42 -15.84
C LYS A 60 -2.11 -6.26 -16.01
N ASP A 61 -2.63 -6.79 -17.11
CA ASP A 61 -4.06 -6.79 -17.36
C ASP A 61 -4.75 -7.77 -16.42
N VAL A 62 -5.75 -7.29 -15.69
CA VAL A 62 -6.62 -8.08 -14.83
C VAL A 62 -8.04 -7.81 -15.26
N GLU A 63 -8.77 -8.86 -15.62
CA GLU A 63 -10.17 -8.79 -16.02
C GLU A 63 -11.08 -8.64 -14.78
N HIS A 64 -10.91 -7.54 -14.03
CA HIS A 64 -11.74 -7.21 -12.87
C HIS A 64 -11.89 -5.69 -12.74
N PRO A 65 -13.09 -5.15 -12.48
CA PRO A 65 -13.36 -3.70 -12.52
C PRO A 65 -12.65 -2.89 -11.42
N THR A 66 -12.26 -3.52 -10.31
CA THR A 66 -11.71 -2.84 -9.13
C THR A 66 -10.28 -3.23 -8.80
N VAL A 67 -9.70 -4.19 -9.54
CA VAL A 67 -8.35 -4.69 -9.26
C VAL A 67 -7.40 -4.14 -10.31
N ILE A 68 -6.31 -3.54 -9.83
CA ILE A 68 -5.16 -3.20 -10.67
C ILE A 68 -4.00 -4.11 -10.30
N ALA A 69 -3.20 -4.47 -11.31
CA ALA A 69 -1.96 -5.18 -11.07
C ALA A 69 -0.79 -4.56 -11.83
N TYR A 70 0.37 -4.58 -11.19
CA TYR A 70 1.62 -4.17 -11.80
C TYR A 70 2.76 -5.03 -11.28
N GLN A 71 3.82 -5.13 -12.06
CA GLN A 71 5.01 -5.88 -11.74
C GLN A 71 6.22 -4.94 -11.63
N ARG A 72 7.05 -5.21 -10.61
CA ARG A 72 8.39 -4.65 -10.46
C ARG A 72 9.35 -5.83 -10.33
N ASP A 73 10.36 -5.87 -11.20
CA ASP A 73 11.24 -7.04 -11.32
C ASP A 73 10.42 -8.32 -11.55
N ASN A 74 10.57 -9.34 -10.71
CA ASN A 74 9.80 -10.58 -10.74
C ASN A 74 8.62 -10.61 -9.76
N ILE A 75 8.27 -9.47 -9.13
CA ILE A 75 7.25 -9.39 -8.07
C ILE A 75 6.01 -8.66 -8.59
N THR A 76 4.85 -9.31 -8.45
CA THR A 76 3.57 -8.78 -8.93
C THR A 76 2.73 -8.30 -7.76
N PHE A 77 2.23 -7.07 -7.85
CA PHE A 77 1.38 -6.43 -6.87
C PHE A 77 -0.03 -6.38 -7.41
N PHE A 78 -1.00 -6.83 -6.63
CA PHE A 78 -2.42 -6.69 -6.91
C PHE A 78 -3.04 -5.79 -5.84
N LEU A 79 -3.86 -4.84 -6.26
CA LEU A 79 -4.52 -3.88 -5.37
C LEU A 79 -6.02 -3.89 -5.66
N ASN A 80 -6.84 -4.16 -4.65
CA ASN A 80 -8.30 -4.10 -4.76
C ASN A 80 -8.81 -2.77 -4.19
N ASN A 81 -9.37 -1.92 -5.05
CA ASN A 81 -9.93 -0.63 -4.67
C ASN A 81 -11.46 -0.71 -4.50
N SER A 82 -11.94 -1.73 -3.79
CA SER A 82 -13.35 -1.95 -3.44
C SER A 82 -13.48 -2.39 -1.99
N GLU A 83 -14.65 -2.17 -1.39
CA GLU A 83 -15.02 -2.78 -0.10
C GLU A 83 -15.26 -4.29 -0.22
N ASP A 84 -15.63 -4.75 -1.41
CA ASP A 84 -15.95 -6.16 -1.65
C ASP A 84 -14.70 -6.99 -1.98
N THR A 85 -14.73 -8.25 -1.58
CA THR A 85 -13.75 -9.25 -2.01
C THR A 85 -13.80 -9.42 -3.53
N ALA A 86 -12.66 -9.20 -4.19
CA ALA A 86 -12.49 -9.43 -5.62
C ALA A 86 -12.13 -10.89 -5.89
N ASN A 87 -12.84 -11.50 -6.84
CA ASN A 87 -12.57 -12.84 -7.33
C ASN A 87 -12.32 -12.76 -8.83
N PHE A 88 -11.17 -13.24 -9.30
CA PHE A 88 -10.80 -13.15 -10.71
C PHE A 88 -9.84 -14.26 -11.11
N ILE A 89 -9.70 -14.50 -12.41
CA ILE A 89 -8.70 -15.41 -12.96
C ILE A 89 -7.50 -14.58 -13.41
N TYR A 90 -6.31 -14.99 -13.01
CA TYR A 90 -5.05 -14.42 -13.47
C TYR A 90 -4.03 -15.53 -13.74
N ASP A 91 -3.44 -15.53 -14.93
CA ASP A 91 -2.51 -16.56 -15.39
C ASP A 91 -3.04 -18.00 -15.20
N GLY A 92 -4.34 -18.19 -15.49
CA GLY A 92 -5.03 -19.48 -15.35
C GLY A 92 -5.32 -19.93 -13.92
N ARG A 93 -5.04 -19.10 -12.91
CA ARG A 93 -5.29 -19.37 -11.49
C ARG A 93 -6.45 -18.54 -10.96
N SER A 94 -7.21 -19.11 -10.03
CA SER A 94 -8.20 -18.35 -9.26
C SER A 94 -7.51 -17.53 -8.19
N MET A 95 -7.79 -16.24 -8.17
CA MET A 95 -7.29 -15.27 -7.19
C MET A 95 -8.46 -14.72 -6.38
N GLU A 96 -8.22 -14.52 -5.08
CA GLU A 96 -9.15 -13.86 -4.16
C GLU A 96 -8.39 -12.76 -3.42
N ILE A 97 -8.90 -11.54 -3.41
CA ILE A 97 -8.31 -10.40 -2.69
C ILE A 97 -9.41 -9.70 -1.90
N SER A 98 -9.26 -9.62 -0.58
CA SER A 98 -10.22 -8.94 0.29
C SER A 98 -10.41 -7.47 -0.05
N GLY A 99 -11.50 -6.87 0.45
CA GLY A 99 -11.79 -5.46 0.29
C GLY A 99 -10.67 -4.56 0.85
N PHE A 100 -10.37 -3.48 0.12
CA PHE A 100 -9.29 -2.51 0.40
C PHE A 100 -7.94 -3.16 0.77
N SER A 101 -7.67 -4.32 0.19
CA SER A 101 -6.47 -5.10 0.46
C SER A 101 -5.58 -5.19 -0.76
N TYR A 102 -4.45 -5.86 -0.58
CA TYR A 102 -3.44 -6.11 -1.58
C TYR A 102 -2.95 -7.54 -1.48
N GLU A 103 -2.40 -8.05 -2.58
CA GLU A 103 -1.65 -9.31 -2.63
C GLU A 103 -0.31 -9.05 -3.32
N ILE A 104 0.77 -9.66 -2.81
CA ILE A 104 2.12 -9.52 -3.39
C ILE A 104 2.65 -10.90 -3.74
N GLU A 105 2.56 -11.26 -5.01
CA GLU A 105 3.04 -12.54 -5.52
C GLU A 105 4.54 -12.47 -5.79
N GLY A 106 5.29 -13.47 -5.33
CA GLY A 106 6.73 -13.60 -5.54
C GLY A 106 7.61 -12.90 -4.50
N LEU A 107 7.02 -12.25 -3.48
CA LEU A 107 7.78 -11.67 -2.38
C LEU A 107 8.42 -12.77 -1.51
N PRO A 108 9.73 -12.68 -1.18
CA PRO A 108 10.37 -13.67 -0.32
C PRO A 108 9.71 -13.75 1.06
N ALA A 109 9.53 -14.96 1.60
CA ALA A 109 8.90 -15.16 2.92
C ALA A 109 9.60 -14.40 4.07
N ALA A 110 10.92 -14.21 3.97
CA ALA A 110 11.70 -13.43 4.93
C ALA A 110 11.31 -11.94 4.98
N ASP A 111 10.64 -11.42 3.95
CA ASP A 111 10.22 -10.03 3.84
C ASP A 111 8.74 -9.80 4.22
N LEU A 112 7.93 -10.87 4.25
CA LEU A 112 6.50 -10.84 4.63
C LEU A 112 6.29 -10.62 6.14
N TYR A 113 7.27 -10.96 6.99
CA TYR A 113 7.14 -10.93 8.45
C TYR A 113 8.17 -10.01 9.14
N ASP A 114 8.81 -9.11 8.39
CA ASP A 114 9.79 -8.14 8.91
C ASP A 114 9.10 -6.87 9.46
N PHE A 115 8.22 -7.07 10.45
CA PHE A 115 7.52 -6.02 11.20
C PHE A 115 8.41 -5.39 12.28
#